data_AF-A0A9E4C3G8-F1
#
_entry.id   AF-A0A9E4C3G8-F1
#
_cell.length_a   1.000
_cell.length_b   1.000
_cell.length_c   1.000
_cell.angle_alpha   90.00
_cell.angle_beta   90.00
_cell.angle_gamma   90.00
#
_symmetry.space_group_name_H-M   'P 1'
#
loop_
_entity.id
_entity.type
_entity.pdbx_description
1 polymer ?
#
loop_
_entity_poly.entity_id
_entity_poly.type
_entity_poly.pdbx_seq_one_letter_code
_entity_poly.pdbx_strand_id
1 'polypeptide(L)'
;MIFTDAQLAQYEEQGAVTIDSPFTTEQLDRAEAAWDRLRDNGGAPYEDPDYVEVVQHPYFEEVAKKVLRADAVHLWWGLAPHERAPASAPYDDPRQQWAHGCHVDIQ
;
A
#
# COMPACT_ATOMS: atom_id res chain seq x y z
N MET A 1 -0.48 8.96 16.25
CA MET A 1 0.18 10.18 15.74
C MET A 1 -0.55 10.62 14.47
N ILE A 2 -0.72 11.90 14.18
CA ILE A 2 -1.52 12.40 13.05
C ILE A 2 -0.59 12.81 11.90
N PHE A 3 -0.92 12.45 10.65
CA PHE A 3 -0.22 12.91 9.45
C PHE A 3 -0.30 14.44 9.33
N THR A 4 0.85 15.10 9.30
CA THR A 4 0.97 16.56 9.44
C THR A 4 0.99 17.28 8.09
N ASP A 5 0.67 18.58 8.10
CA ASP A 5 0.73 19.42 6.89
C ASP A 5 2.15 19.55 6.33
N ALA A 6 3.18 19.50 7.20
CA ALA A 6 4.56 19.48 6.77
C ALA A 6 4.91 18.18 6.00
N GLN A 7 4.39 17.03 6.46
CA GLN A 7 4.55 15.76 5.75
C GLN A 7 3.76 15.72 4.44
N LEU A 8 2.58 16.35 4.39
CA LEU A 8 1.84 16.52 3.15
C LEU A 8 2.60 17.38 2.15
N ALA A 9 3.15 18.53 2.59
CA ALA A 9 3.96 19.39 1.73
C ALA A 9 5.21 18.67 1.20
N GLN A 10 5.88 17.87 2.04
CA GLN A 10 7.00 17.03 1.61
C GLN A 10 6.56 16.01 0.55
N TYR A 11 5.42 15.34 0.75
CA TYR A 11 4.88 14.41 -0.22
C TYR A 11 4.56 15.10 -1.55
N GLU A 12 3.95 16.29 -1.53
CA GLU A 12 3.63 17.06 -2.73
C GLU A 12 4.90 17.49 -3.50
N GLU A 13 5.99 17.81 -2.80
CA GLU A 13 7.26 18.18 -3.42
C GLU A 13 8.05 16.97 -3.95
N GLN A 14 8.09 15.86 -3.20
CA GLN A 14 9.02 14.75 -3.41
C GLN A 14 8.35 13.50 -4.00
N GLY A 15 7.01 13.46 -4.02
CA GLY A 15 6.24 12.27 -4.38
C GLY A 15 6.26 11.15 -3.33
N ALA A 16 6.95 11.35 -2.20
CA ALA A 16 7.07 10.39 -1.11
C ALA A 16 7.37 11.09 0.22
N VAL A 17 6.92 10.49 1.33
CA VAL A 17 7.25 10.92 2.68
C VAL A 17 7.35 9.72 3.61
N THR A 18 8.32 9.73 4.51
CA THR A 18 8.47 8.71 5.55
C THR A 18 7.82 9.19 6.84
N ILE A 19 7.05 8.32 7.48
CA ILE A 19 6.29 8.62 8.68
C ILE A 19 6.58 7.57 9.75
N ASP A 20 6.75 8.01 11.00
CA ASP A 20 6.77 7.08 12.12
C ASP A 20 5.37 6.51 12.31
N SER A 21 5.26 5.21 12.05
CA SER A 21 3.97 4.53 12.09
C SER A 21 3.40 4.50 13.52
N PRO A 22 2.07 4.50 13.69
CA PRO A 22 1.46 4.38 15.01
C PRO A 22 1.46 2.96 15.57
N PHE A 23 2.06 1.99 14.87
CA PHE A 23 2.06 0.58 15.25
C PHE A 23 3.04 0.31 16.38
N THR A 24 2.63 -0.53 17.33
CA THR A 24 3.56 -1.09 18.30
C THR A 24 4.41 -2.19 17.66
N THR A 25 5.55 -2.50 18.27
CA THR A 25 6.40 -3.62 17.83
C THR A 25 5.58 -4.92 17.76
N GLU A 26 4.73 -5.18 18.73
CA GLU A 26 3.90 -6.40 18.76
C GLU A 26 2.87 -6.45 17.63
N GLN A 27 2.36 -5.30 17.16
CA GLN A 27 1.49 -5.25 16.00
C GLN A 27 2.27 -5.55 14.71
N LEU A 28 3.49 -5.03 14.59
CA LEU A 28 4.36 -5.29 13.45
C LEU A 28 4.82 -6.76 13.43
N ASP A 29 5.20 -7.33 14.57
CA ASP A 29 5.59 -8.74 14.69
C ASP A 29 4.45 -9.68 14.28
N ARG A 30 3.20 -9.37 14.65
CA ARG A 30 2.02 -10.14 14.21
C ARG A 30 1.79 -10.05 12.70
N ALA A 31 1.96 -8.86 12.14
CA ALA A 31 1.82 -8.65 10.70
C ALA A 31 2.90 -9.38 9.90
N GLU A 32 4.14 -9.38 10.39
CA GLU A 32 5.25 -10.14 9.81
C GLU A 32 4.96 -11.65 9.86
N ALA A 33 4.53 -12.17 11.01
CA ALA A 33 4.14 -13.57 11.14
C ALA A 33 2.96 -13.94 10.23
N ALA A 34 2.01 -13.03 10.01
CA ALA A 34 0.91 -13.22 9.07
C ALA A 34 1.41 -13.30 7.62
N TRP A 35 2.31 -12.41 7.25
CA TRP A 35 2.93 -12.41 5.93
C TRP A 35 3.72 -13.70 5.66
N ASP A 36 4.49 -14.18 6.63
CA ASP A 36 5.20 -15.45 6.52
C ASP A 36 4.25 -16.63 6.31
N ARG A 37 3.14 -16.70 7.07
CA ARG A 37 2.10 -17.73 6.87
C ARG A 37 1.52 -17.68 5.47
N LEU A 38 1.13 -16.48 5.00
CA LEU A 38 0.54 -16.27 3.68
C LEU A 38 1.51 -16.69 2.56
N ARG A 39 2.80 -16.37 2.69
CA ARG A 39 3.84 -16.80 1.75
C ARG A 39 3.98 -18.32 1.70
N ASP A 40 3.90 -18.98 2.85
CA ASP A 40 4.11 -20.42 2.95
C ASP A 40 2.88 -21.22 2.49
N ASN A 41 1.66 -20.73 2.72
CA ASN A 41 0.43 -21.44 2.41
C ASN A 41 -0.28 -20.97 1.11
N GLY A 42 0.11 -19.84 0.53
CA GLY A 42 -0.53 -19.25 -0.64
C GLY A 42 -1.98 -18.80 -0.39
N GLY A 43 -2.34 -18.58 0.87
CA GLY A 43 -3.68 -18.18 1.29
C GLY A 43 -4.01 -16.76 0.84
N ALA A 44 -5.30 -16.45 0.78
CA ALA A 44 -5.74 -15.11 0.43
C ALA A 44 -5.44 -14.14 1.59
N PRO A 45 -4.73 -13.01 1.37
CA PRO A 45 -4.36 -12.09 2.44
C PRO A 45 -5.55 -11.52 3.22
N TYR A 46 -6.70 -11.35 2.57
CA TYR A 46 -7.93 -10.86 3.21
C TYR A 46 -8.62 -11.90 4.12
N GLU A 47 -8.13 -13.13 4.17
CA GLU A 47 -8.60 -14.18 5.08
C GLU A 47 -7.72 -14.30 6.34
N ASP A 48 -6.52 -13.69 6.37
CA ASP A 48 -5.66 -13.69 7.56
C ASP A 48 -5.99 -12.46 8.45
N PRO A 49 -6.52 -12.68 9.68
CA PRO A 49 -6.98 -11.59 10.53
C PRO A 49 -5.86 -10.66 11.00
N ASP A 50 -4.64 -11.17 11.21
CA ASP A 50 -3.50 -10.35 11.65
C ASP A 50 -3.03 -9.44 10.51
N TYR A 51 -3.08 -9.93 9.27
CA TYR A 51 -2.76 -9.12 8.09
C TYR A 51 -3.83 -8.05 7.84
N VAL A 52 -5.11 -8.42 7.94
CA VAL A 52 -6.24 -7.51 7.79
C VAL A 52 -6.21 -6.39 8.84
N GLU A 53 -5.85 -6.69 10.09
CA GLU A 53 -5.78 -5.70 11.17
C GLU A 53 -4.83 -4.54 10.84
N VAL A 54 -3.66 -4.83 10.26
CA VAL A 54 -2.69 -3.80 9.90
C VAL A 54 -3.14 -3.03 8.66
N VAL A 55 -3.53 -3.75 7.61
CA VAL A 55 -3.84 -3.11 6.33
C VAL A 55 -5.11 -2.25 6.38
N GLN A 56 -6.09 -2.61 7.23
CA GLN A 56 -7.28 -1.80 7.48
C GLN A 56 -7.12 -0.80 8.63
N HIS A 57 -5.91 -0.57 9.13
CA HIS A 57 -5.71 0.34 10.24
C HIS A 57 -6.17 1.77 9.88
N PRO A 58 -7.02 2.44 10.71
CA PRO A 58 -7.64 3.73 10.37
C PRO A 58 -6.64 4.83 10.01
N TYR A 59 -5.41 4.73 10.53
CA TYR A 59 -4.34 5.66 10.20
C TYR A 59 -4.07 5.76 8.68
N PHE A 60 -4.11 4.64 7.96
CA PHE A 60 -3.86 4.64 6.52
C PHE A 60 -4.97 5.35 5.75
N GLU A 61 -6.23 5.15 6.16
CA GLU A 61 -7.36 5.88 5.58
C GLU A 61 -7.23 7.39 5.80
N GLU A 62 -6.86 7.82 7.01
CA GLU A 62 -6.67 9.25 7.32
C GLU A 62 -5.51 9.89 6.54
N VAL A 63 -4.42 9.15 6.35
CA VAL A 63 -3.31 9.59 5.47
C VAL A 63 -3.78 9.68 4.02
N ALA A 64 -4.44 8.64 3.51
CA ALA A 64 -4.87 8.55 2.13
C ALA A 64 -5.91 9.62 1.77
N LYS A 65 -6.88 9.92 2.63
CA LYS A 65 -7.84 11.03 2.43
C LYS A 65 -7.13 12.37 2.24
N LYS A 66 -6.09 12.64 3.04
CA LYS A 66 -5.30 13.88 2.94
C LYS A 66 -4.49 13.93 1.65
N VAL A 67 -3.78 12.86 1.32
CA VAL A 67 -2.93 12.76 0.13
C VAL A 67 -3.76 12.83 -1.16
N LEU A 68 -4.88 12.11 -1.22
CA LEU A 68 -5.75 12.04 -2.39
C LEU A 68 -6.79 13.15 -2.47
N ARG A 69 -6.89 14.00 -1.42
CA ARG A 69 -7.90 15.06 -1.30
C ARG A 69 -9.32 14.53 -1.49
N ALA A 70 -9.62 13.42 -0.85
CA ALA A 70 -10.89 12.69 -0.98
C ALA A 70 -11.64 12.60 0.35
N ASP A 71 -12.97 12.59 0.29
CA ASP A 71 -13.84 12.41 1.46
C ASP A 71 -13.88 10.95 1.94
N ALA A 72 -13.65 10.01 1.04
CA ALA A 72 -13.61 8.58 1.30
C ALA A 72 -12.53 7.91 0.45
N VAL A 73 -11.93 6.86 1.00
CA VAL A 73 -10.94 6.02 0.32
C VAL A 73 -11.29 4.57 0.59
N HIS A 74 -11.11 3.73 -0.42
CA HIS A 74 -11.35 2.31 -0.30
C HIS A 74 -10.07 1.58 -0.69
N LEU A 75 -9.66 0.63 0.15
CA LEU A 75 -8.59 -0.25 -0.23
C LEU A 75 -9.09 -1.21 -1.31
N TRP A 76 -8.49 -1.10 -2.48
CA TRP A 76 -8.72 -2.02 -3.57
C TRP A 76 -7.73 -3.19 -3.48
N TRP A 77 -8.26 -4.39 -3.23
CA TRP A 77 -7.51 -5.65 -3.19
C TRP A 77 -7.33 -6.32 -4.55
N GLY A 78 -7.93 -5.78 -5.62
CA GLY A 78 -7.92 -6.45 -6.92
C GLY A 78 -6.54 -6.40 -7.56
N LEU A 79 -6.02 -7.58 -7.92
CA LEU A 79 -4.70 -7.85 -8.50
C LEU A 79 -3.64 -6.98 -7.85
N ALA A 80 -3.04 -7.50 -6.77
CA ALA A 80 -1.88 -6.87 -6.19
C ALA A 80 -0.92 -6.47 -7.32
N PRO A 81 -0.36 -5.24 -7.35
CA PRO A 81 0.51 -4.83 -8.45
C PRO A 81 1.68 -5.80 -8.69
N HIS A 82 2.04 -6.59 -7.67
CA HIS A 82 3.01 -7.68 -7.69
C HIS A 82 2.44 -9.06 -8.09
N GLU A 83 1.13 -9.26 -8.04
CA GLU A 83 0.41 -10.47 -8.51
C GLU A 83 -0.07 -10.36 -9.97
N ARG A 84 0.00 -9.17 -10.57
CA ARG A 84 0.27 -9.15 -12.00
C ARG A 84 1.68 -9.70 -12.15
N ALA A 85 1.81 -10.95 -12.60
CA ALA A 85 3.05 -11.43 -13.18
C ALA A 85 3.60 -10.27 -14.03
N PRO A 86 4.89 -9.88 -13.93
CA PRO A 86 5.44 -8.91 -14.86
C PRO A 86 4.97 -9.36 -16.23
N ALA A 87 4.15 -8.52 -16.89
CA ALA A 87 3.69 -8.80 -18.23
C ALA A 87 4.95 -9.21 -18.98
N SER A 88 4.93 -10.45 -19.48
CA SER A 88 6.14 -11.22 -19.71
C SER A 88 7.11 -10.34 -20.48
N ALA A 89 8.30 -10.14 -19.93
CA ALA A 89 9.37 -9.42 -20.60
C ALA A 89 9.47 -9.84 -22.09
N PRO A 90 9.91 -8.93 -22.99
CA PRO A 90 10.68 -7.74 -22.65
C PRO A 90 9.95 -6.42 -22.90
N TYR A 91 10.02 -5.53 -21.89
CA TYR A 91 10.03 -4.08 -22.13
C TYR A 91 11.48 -3.66 -22.26
N ASP A 92 11.79 -2.74 -23.18
CA ASP A 92 13.18 -2.42 -23.52
C ASP A 92 13.87 -1.58 -22.43
N ASP A 93 13.11 -0.84 -21.62
CA ASP A 93 13.63 -0.02 -20.53
C ASP A 93 12.58 0.27 -19.43
N PRO A 94 13.00 0.78 -18.24
CA PRO A 94 12.09 1.11 -17.15
C PRO A 94 10.99 2.13 -17.51
N ARG A 95 11.25 3.12 -18.37
CA ARG A 95 10.21 4.09 -18.79
C ARG A 95 9.09 3.40 -19.56
N GLN A 96 9.39 2.41 -20.40
CA GLN A 96 8.35 1.63 -21.09
C GLN A 96 7.50 0.82 -20.10
N GLN A 97 8.12 0.24 -19.07
CA GLN A 97 7.40 -0.47 -18.02
C GLN A 97 6.40 0.45 -17.28
N TRP A 98 6.80 1.68 -17.00
CA TRP A 98 5.94 2.68 -16.35
C TRP A 98 4.85 3.23 -17.29
N ALA A 99 5.16 3.46 -18.57
CA ALA A 99 4.19 3.96 -19.55
C ALA A 99 3.13 2.93 -19.96
N HIS A 100 3.46 1.64 -19.91
CA HIS A 100 2.58 0.53 -20.26
C HIS A 100 2.07 -0.26 -19.04
N GLY A 101 2.52 0.10 -17.84
CA GLY A 101 1.94 -0.35 -16.59
C GLY A 101 0.53 0.20 -16.44
N CYS A 102 -0.41 -0.62 -15.99
CA CYS A 102 -1.78 -0.17 -15.76
C CYS A 102 -1.83 0.75 -14.52
N HIS A 103 -1.61 2.04 -14.73
CA HIS A 103 -2.12 3.09 -13.86
C HIS A 103 -3.58 3.30 -14.24
N VAL A 104 -4.50 2.86 -13.39
CA VAL A 104 -5.91 3.24 -13.51
C VAL A 104 -6.06 4.51 -12.70
N ASP A 105 -6.07 5.66 -13.38
CA ASP A 105 -6.60 6.88 -12.78
C ASP A 105 -8.09 6.62 -12.53
N ILE A 106 -8.47 6.52 -11.25
CA ILE A 106 -9.88 6.51 -10.86
C ILE A 106 -10.35 7.96 -11.01
N GLN A 107 -11.12 8.23 -12.07
CA GLN A 107 -11.81 9.51 -12.30
C GLN A 107 -13.11 9.61 -11.50
#